data_AF-A0A2S6HQL0-F1
#
_entry.id   AF-A0A2S6HQL0-F1
#
_cell.length_a   1.000
_cell.length_b   1.000
_cell.length_c   1.000
_cell.angle_alpha   90.00
_cell.angle_beta   90.00
_cell.angle_gamma   90.00
#
_symmetry.space_group_name_H-M   'P 1'
#
loop_
_entity.id
_entity.type
_entity.pdbx_description
1 polymer ?
#
loop_
_entity_poly.entity_id
_entity_poly.type
_entity_poly.pdbx_seq_one_letter_code
_entity_poly.pdbx_strand_id
1 'polypeptide(L)' 'MRKSSKDCRADRASVNSRIQAEADAAIKAPPVLSFSAQMPAYTYTSLCPDPKRRKPPVRKKVQYEAYR' A
#
# COMPACT_ATOMS: atom_id res chain seq x y z
N MET A 1 27.31 -22.31 20.32
CA MET A 1 27.20 -21.44 21.51
C MET A 1 25.85 -20.75 21.49
N ARG A 2 25.15 -20.62 22.62
CA ARG A 2 23.86 -19.89 22.69
C ARG A 2 24.13 -18.40 22.84
N LYS A 3 23.34 -17.56 22.14
CA LYS A 3 23.40 -16.09 22.24
C LYS A 3 23.09 -15.66 23.66
N SER A 4 23.78 -14.61 24.14
CA SER A 4 23.47 -14.07 25.46
C SER A 4 22.09 -13.41 25.46
N SER A 5 21.46 -13.31 26.63
CA SER A 5 20.16 -12.62 26.77
C SER A 5 20.23 -11.17 26.26
N LYS A 6 21.39 -10.51 26.43
CA LYS A 6 21.64 -9.14 25.97
C LYS A 6 21.63 -9.06 24.44
N ASP A 7 22.31 -9.98 23.78
CA ASP A 7 22.37 -10.04 22.30
C ASP A 7 20.97 -10.29 21.72
N CYS A 8 20.20 -11.19 22.33
CA CYS A 8 18.81 -11.46 21.92
C CYS A 8 17.91 -10.21 22.03
N ARG A 9 18.12 -9.37 23.05
CA ARG A 9 17.36 -8.11 23.21
C ARG A 9 17.79 -7.07 22.19
N ALA A 10 19.09 -6.94 21.94
CA ALA A 10 19.63 -6.03 20.93
C ALA A 10 19.13 -6.41 19.52
N ASP A 11 19.14 -7.70 19.18
CA ASP A 11 18.60 -8.21 17.91
C ASP A 11 17.13 -7.80 17.74
N ARG A 12 16.29 -8.00 18.77
CA ARG A 12 14.87 -7.60 18.74
C ARG A 12 14.67 -6.10 18.60
N ALA A 13 15.42 -5.29 19.33
CA ALA A 13 15.35 -3.84 19.23
C ALA A 13 15.71 -3.35 17.81
N SER A 14 16.73 -3.96 17.20
CA SER A 14 17.13 -3.63 15.83
C SER A 14 16.05 -3.99 14.80
N VAL A 15 15.38 -5.14 14.95
CA VAL A 15 14.28 -5.56 14.08
C VAL A 15 13.09 -4.61 14.23
N ASN A 16 12.71 -4.29 15.47
CA ASN A 16 11.60 -3.37 15.73
C ASN A 16 11.88 -1.98 15.15
N SER A 17 13.11 -1.48 15.26
CA SER A 17 13.50 -0.20 14.67
C SER A 17 13.38 -0.22 13.14
N ARG A 18 13.74 -1.33 12.49
CA ARG A 18 13.59 -1.47 11.03
C ARG A 18 12.12 -1.47 10.61
N ILE A 19 11.28 -2.23 11.33
CA ILE A 19 9.83 -2.28 11.08
C ILE A 19 9.22 -0.88 11.24
N GLN A 20 9.59 -0.15 12.30
CA GLN A 20 9.08 1.20 12.52
C GLN A 20 9.50 2.15 11.41
N ALA A 21 10.77 2.11 10.99
CA ALA A 21 11.26 2.95 9.89
C ALA A 21 10.52 2.67 8.58
N GLU A 22 10.19 1.41 8.29
CA GLU A 22 9.41 1.02 7.11
C GLU A 22 7.96 1.51 7.21
N ALA A 23 7.33 1.39 8.37
CA ALA A 23 5.99 1.92 8.61
C ALA A 23 5.93 3.44 8.45
N ASP A 24 6.91 4.16 9.01
CA ASP A 24 7.01 5.62 8.88
C ASP A 24 7.22 6.05 7.43
N ALA A 25 8.01 5.29 6.66
CA ALA A 25 8.19 5.52 5.24
C ALA A 25 6.89 5.30 4.45
N ALA A 26 6.14 4.24 4.76
CA ALA A 26 4.85 3.96 4.13
C ALA A 26 3.80 5.04 4.44
N ILE A 27 3.78 5.59 5.67
CA ILE A 27 2.86 6.68 6.05
C ILE A 27 3.22 7.98 5.33
N LYS A 28 4.52 8.27 5.17
CA LYS A 28 5.01 9.47 4.47
C LYS A 28 4.96 9.33 2.94
N ALA A 29 4.74 8.13 2.42
CA ALA A 29 4.67 7.90 0.99
C ALA A 29 3.50 8.71 0.38
N PRO A 30 3.64 9.19 -0.87
CA PRO A 30 2.54 9.83 -1.56
C PRO A 30 1.33 8.88 -1.65
N PRO A 31 0.10 9.42 -1.63
CA PRO A 31 -1.10 8.60 -1.67
C PRO A 31 -1.11 7.73 -2.92
N VAL A 32 -1.51 6.46 -2.75
CA VAL A 32 -1.61 5.53 -3.87
C VAL A 32 -2.69 6.01 -4.82
N LEU A 33 -2.30 6.48 -6.01
CA LEU A 33 -3.21 6.94 -7.06
C LEU A 33 -3.74 5.80 -7.93
N SER A 34 -3.81 4.58 -7.38
CA SER A 34 -4.39 3.45 -8.08
C SER A 34 -5.90 3.60 -8.15
N PHE A 35 -6.48 3.01 -9.20
CA PHE A 35 -7.91 3.06 -9.42
C PHE A 35 -8.72 2.49 -8.25
N SER A 36 -8.27 1.37 -7.67
CA SER A 36 -8.91 0.73 -6.53
C SER A 36 -8.72 1.49 -5.21
N ALA A 37 -7.65 2.26 -5.07
CA ALA A 37 -7.42 3.14 -3.92
C ALA A 37 -8.31 4.39 -3.97
N GLN A 38 -8.53 4.94 -5.16
CA GLN A 38 -9.40 6.11 -5.36
C GLN A 38 -10.89 5.76 -5.38
N MET A 39 -11.23 4.58 -5.91
CA MET A 39 -12.61 4.14 -6.07
C MET A 39 -12.80 2.72 -5.51
N PRO A 40 -13.40 2.59 -4.31
CA PRO A 40 -13.57 1.31 -3.65
C PRO A 40 -14.54 0.40 -4.42
N ALA A 41 -14.38 -0.92 -4.27
CA ALA A 41 -15.12 -1.91 -5.06
C ALA A 41 -16.65 -1.71 -5.04
N TYR A 42 -17.22 -1.27 -3.92
CA TYR A 42 -18.66 -1.04 -3.79
C TYR A 42 -19.21 -0.03 -4.81
N THR A 43 -18.40 0.92 -5.29
CA THR A 43 -18.86 1.95 -6.23
C THR A 43 -19.30 1.38 -7.57
N TYR A 44 -18.81 0.18 -7.92
CA TYR A 44 -19.17 -0.54 -9.16
C TYR A 44 -20.35 -1.49 -8.99
N THR A 45 -20.93 -1.55 -7.79
CA THR A 45 -22.02 -2.47 -7.47
C THR A 45 -23.37 -1.74 -7.43
N SER A 46 -24.47 -2.51 -7.47
CA SER A 46 -25.84 -1.97 -7.32
C SER A 46 -26.09 -1.28 -5.98
N LEU A 47 -25.26 -1.56 -4.97
CA LEU A 47 -25.31 -0.93 -3.65
C LEU A 47 -24.86 0.55 -3.68
N CYS A 48 -24.14 0.99 -4.72
CA CYS A 48 -23.76 2.39 -4.87
C CYS A 48 -25.00 3.25 -5.17
N PRO A 49 -25.32 4.28 -4.36
CA PRO A 49 -26.47 5.15 -4.59
C PRO A 49 -26.39 5.93 -5.91
N ASP A 50 -25.18 6.22 -6.38
CA ASP A 50 -24.92 6.96 -7.62
C ASP A 50 -24.83 5.99 -8.83
N PRO A 51 -25.83 5.94 -9.72
CA PRO A 51 -25.85 5.01 -10.84
C PRO A 51 -24.73 5.27 -11.86
N LYS A 52 -24.21 6.51 -11.92
CA LYS A 52 -23.15 6.88 -12.88
C LYS A 52 -21.82 6.22 -12.52
N ARG A 53 -21.60 5.93 -11.24
CA ARG A 53 -20.38 5.30 -10.71
C ARG A 53 -20.36 3.78 -10.83
N ARG A 54 -21.52 3.16 -11.07
CA ARG A 54 -21.65 1.70 -11.26
C ARG A 54 -21.01 1.21 -12.56
N LYS A 55 -20.69 2.12 -13.48
CA LYS A 55 -20.02 1.76 -14.73
C LYS A 55 -18.55 1.48 -14.45
N PRO A 56 -17.99 0.38 -14.99
CA PRO A 56 -16.57 0.13 -14.90
C PRO A 56 -15.81 1.32 -15.52
N PRO A 57 -14.59 1.62 -15.03
CA PRO A 57 -13.79 2.68 -15.62
C PRO A 57 -13.51 2.34 -17.08
N VAL A 58 -13.54 3.35 -17.93
CA VAL A 58 -12.95 3.22 -19.26
C VAL A 58 -11.46 2.99 -19.03
N ARG A 59 -10.97 1.79 -19.33
CA ARG A 59 -9.54 1.47 -19.30
C ARG A 59 -8.82 2.43 -20.25
N LYS A 60 -8.28 3.54 -19.74
CA LYS A 60 -7.32 4.34 -20.49
C LYS A 60 -6.08 3.45 -20.66
N LYS A 61 -5.65 3.21 -21.90
CA LYS A 61 -4.38 2.54 -22.18
C LYS A 61 -3.30 3.38 -21.51
N VAL A 62 -2.70 2.86 -20.44
CA VAL A 62 -1.50 3.44 -19.84
C VAL A 62 -0.40 3.20 -20.87
N GLN A 63 0.04 4.27 -21.54
CA GLN A 63 1.27 4.21 -22.32
C GLN A 63 2.41 4.07 -21.32
N TYR A 64 2.96 2.87 -21.20
CA TYR A 64 4.25 2.69 -20.57
C TYR A 64 5.25 3.26 -21.56
N GLU A 65 5.66 4.52 -21.37
CA GLU A 65 6.87 4.99 -22.04
C GLU A 65 8.02 4.12 -21.53
N ALA A 66 8.48 3.26 -22.44
CA ALA A 66 9.62 2.40 -22.26
C ALA A 66 10.85 3.27 -22.02
N TYR A 67 11.27 3.39 -20.77
CA TYR A 67 12.64 3.79 -20.47
C TYR A 67 13.54 2.59 -20.78
N ARG A 68 14.19 2.74 -21.93
CA ARG A 68 15.19 1.89 -22.57
C ARG A 68 16.47 1.80 -21.76
#